data_AF-A0A179DE31-F1
#
_entry.id   AF-A0A179DE31-F1
#
_cell.length_a   1.000
_cell.length_b   1.000
_cell.length_c   1.000
_cell.angle_alpha   90.00
_cell.angle_beta   90.00
_cell.angle_gamma   90.00
#
_symmetry.space_group_name_H-M   'P 1'
#
loop_
_entity.id
_entity.type
_entity.pdbx_description
1 polymer ?
#
loop_
_entity_poly.entity_id
_entity_poly.type
_entity_poly.pdbx_seq_one_letter_code
_entity_poly.pdbx_strand_id
1 'polypeptide(L)'
;MKQKLTFLIIIISFLSFYIKAQTIKPNISARVDTTNNAVNKLYHLYVNYLNSKPDSCYSNPYWNEAEYPYYLKQNFLPIDRSANAIFNQNFKRFIKYYKPTILQIDSIDNNLYQIKTLFKSNANIKDSVEEDVAYITNLYARKNKDGVFKLENTITERTKDWKTYQENFITYIVNPQCKFDKIEAQKAVDFCNDLSRKFDLKILPFKYYILPNTDEFGKLLNFDYWTYYFGAQTNLPLREIFTSYGNENFPHELVHMMFPLRKSAEKTPNN
;
A
#
# COMPACT_ATOMS: atom_id res chain seq x y z
N MET A 1 38.83 -39.54 -15.89
CA MET A 1 37.44 -39.57 -16.43
C MET A 1 36.37 -39.64 -15.34
N LYS A 2 36.50 -40.52 -14.34
CA LYS A 2 35.51 -40.67 -13.24
C LYS A 2 35.26 -39.37 -12.43
N GLN A 3 36.30 -38.60 -12.09
CA GLN A 3 36.14 -37.34 -11.34
C GLN A 3 35.37 -36.22 -12.09
N LYS A 4 35.47 -36.16 -13.43
CA LYS A 4 34.69 -35.20 -14.23
C LYS A 4 33.21 -35.58 -14.31
N LEU A 5 32.90 -36.88 -14.23
CA LEU A 5 31.52 -37.40 -14.20
C LEU A 5 30.85 -37.12 -12.84
N THR A 6 31.58 -37.22 -11.73
CA THR A 6 31.06 -36.92 -10.39
C THR A 6 30.73 -35.42 -10.23
N PHE A 7 31.53 -34.53 -10.81
CA PHE A 7 31.30 -33.08 -10.74
C PHE A 7 30.07 -32.63 -11.53
N LEU A 8 29.78 -33.28 -12.68
CA LEU A 8 28.60 -32.99 -13.49
C LEU A 8 27.29 -33.43 -12.80
N ILE A 9 27.32 -34.55 -12.07
CA ILE A 9 26.15 -35.05 -11.32
C ILE A 9 25.81 -34.11 -10.15
N ILE A 10 26.82 -33.52 -9.49
CA ILE A 10 26.59 -32.52 -8.43
C ILE A 10 25.97 -31.23 -9.01
N ILE A 11 26.40 -30.77 -10.19
CA ILE A 11 25.79 -29.58 -10.81
C ILE A 11 24.33 -29.84 -11.23
N ILE A 12 24.02 -31.03 -11.76
CA ILE A 12 22.66 -31.40 -12.17
C ILE A 12 21.72 -31.57 -10.94
N SER A 13 22.24 -32.05 -9.80
CA SER A 13 21.45 -32.17 -8.57
C SER A 13 21.21 -30.81 -7.89
N PHE A 14 22.11 -29.84 -8.04
CA PHE A 14 21.85 -28.46 -7.60
C PHE A 14 20.84 -27.72 -8.50
N LEU A 15 20.79 -28.05 -9.80
CA LEU A 15 19.81 -27.51 -10.75
C LEU A 15 18.39 -28.07 -10.58
N SER A 16 18.21 -29.16 -9.83
CA SER A 16 16.89 -29.79 -9.61
C SER A 16 16.18 -29.33 -8.33
N PHE A 17 16.82 -28.50 -7.50
CA PHE A 17 16.15 -27.76 -6.42
C PHE A 17 15.58 -26.42 -6.92
N TYR A 18 14.89 -26.42 -8.07
CA TYR A 18 13.85 -25.43 -8.27
C TYR A 18 12.70 -25.79 -7.33
N ILE A 19 12.78 -25.25 -6.11
CA ILE A 19 11.68 -25.21 -5.15
C ILE A 19 10.46 -24.75 -5.95
N LYS A 20 9.50 -25.66 -6.16
CA LYS A 20 8.18 -25.30 -6.67
C LYS A 20 7.51 -24.46 -5.58
N ALA A 21 7.86 -23.17 -5.54
CA ALA A 21 7.10 -22.20 -4.77
C ALA A 21 5.66 -22.31 -5.27
N GLN A 22 4.72 -22.58 -4.35
CA GLN A 22 3.31 -22.65 -4.73
C GLN A 22 2.92 -21.31 -5.35
N THR A 23 2.54 -21.34 -6.62
CA THR A 23 2.02 -20.18 -7.31
C THR A 23 0.67 -19.83 -6.69
N ILE A 24 0.57 -18.62 -6.13
CA ILE A 24 -0.68 -18.10 -5.60
C ILE A 24 -1.61 -17.84 -6.77
N LYS A 25 -2.74 -18.54 -6.80
CA LYS A 25 -3.81 -18.30 -7.78
C LYS A 25 -5.04 -17.84 -7.01
N PRO A 26 -5.48 -16.58 -7.18
CA PRO A 26 -6.71 -16.12 -6.56
C PRO A 26 -7.90 -16.84 -7.19
N ASN A 27 -8.92 -17.09 -6.37
CA ASN A 27 -10.22 -17.47 -6.91
C ASN A 27 -10.82 -16.26 -7.65
N ILE A 28 -11.80 -16.50 -8.50
CA ILE A 28 -12.58 -15.44 -9.15
C ILE A 28 -14.06 -15.63 -8.83
N SER A 29 -14.77 -14.52 -8.65
CA SER A 29 -16.24 -14.55 -8.57
C SER A 29 -16.84 -14.77 -9.96
N ALA A 30 -18.11 -15.16 -10.02
CA ALA A 30 -18.85 -15.28 -11.29
C ALA A 30 -18.97 -13.96 -12.07
N ARG A 31 -18.69 -12.81 -11.45
CA ARG A 31 -18.72 -11.50 -12.11
C ARG A 31 -17.45 -11.21 -12.92
N VAL A 32 -16.37 -11.97 -12.70
CA VAL A 32 -15.09 -11.75 -13.38
C VAL A 32 -15.06 -12.58 -14.67
N ASP A 33 -15.45 -11.96 -15.77
CA ASP A 33 -15.44 -12.60 -17.09
C ASP A 33 -14.03 -12.61 -17.71
N THR A 34 -13.29 -13.70 -17.50
CA THR A 34 -11.95 -13.89 -18.06
C THR A 34 -11.96 -14.31 -19.54
N THR A 35 -13.12 -14.44 -20.19
CA THR A 35 -13.21 -14.58 -21.66
C THR A 35 -12.98 -13.23 -22.36
N ASN A 36 -13.25 -12.12 -21.67
CA ASN A 36 -12.86 -10.79 -22.10
C ASN A 36 -11.33 -10.62 -22.06
N ASN A 37 -10.72 -10.22 -23.19
CA ASN A 37 -9.26 -10.13 -23.32
C ASN A 37 -8.61 -9.14 -22.32
N ALA A 38 -9.25 -8.00 -22.04
CA ALA A 38 -8.71 -7.01 -21.11
C ALA A 38 -8.78 -7.54 -19.67
N VAL A 39 -9.93 -8.09 -19.27
CA VAL A 39 -10.12 -8.70 -17.95
C VAL A 39 -9.16 -9.87 -17.73
N ASN A 40 -8.94 -10.71 -18.75
CA ASN A 40 -7.97 -11.80 -18.71
C ASN A 40 -6.54 -11.31 -18.45
N LYS A 41 -6.11 -10.25 -19.16
CA LYS A 41 -4.79 -9.62 -18.95
C LYS A 41 -4.65 -9.05 -17.54
N LEU A 42 -5.69 -8.41 -17.03
CA LEU A 42 -5.72 -7.85 -15.67
C LEU A 42 -5.70 -8.94 -14.59
N TYR A 43 -6.42 -10.04 -14.81
CA TYR A 43 -6.34 -11.23 -13.96
C TYR A 43 -4.90 -11.75 -13.87
N HIS A 44 -4.23 -11.92 -15.01
CA HIS A 44 -2.84 -12.39 -15.04
C HIS A 44 -1.85 -11.37 -14.47
N LEU A 45 -2.06 -10.07 -14.68
CA LEU A 45 -1.29 -9.01 -14.02
C LEU A 45 -1.37 -9.16 -12.50
N TYR A 46 -2.57 -9.34 -11.96
CA TYR A 46 -2.77 -9.47 -10.51
C TYR A 46 -2.20 -10.79 -9.96
N VAL A 47 -2.35 -11.91 -10.68
CA VAL A 47 -1.70 -13.18 -10.33
C VAL A 47 -0.18 -13.00 -10.26
N ASN A 48 0.40 -12.37 -11.26
CA ASN A 48 1.83 -12.13 -11.32
C ASN A 48 2.31 -11.21 -10.18
N TYR A 49 1.54 -10.16 -9.89
CA TYR A 49 1.76 -9.29 -8.74
C TYR A 49 1.76 -10.06 -7.41
N LEU A 50 0.75 -10.88 -7.13
CA LEU A 50 0.72 -11.69 -5.91
C LEU A 50 1.94 -12.63 -5.81
N ASN A 51 2.47 -13.11 -6.92
CA ASN A 51 3.65 -13.99 -6.95
C ASN A 51 4.98 -13.24 -6.95
N SER A 52 4.97 -11.90 -6.86
CA SER A 52 6.14 -11.04 -6.96
C SER A 52 6.62 -10.49 -5.62
N LYS A 53 6.29 -11.11 -4.48
CA LYS A 53 6.66 -10.60 -3.13
C LYS A 53 6.15 -9.15 -2.90
N PRO A 54 4.82 -8.94 -2.93
CA PRO A 54 4.24 -7.59 -2.77
C PRO A 54 4.51 -6.93 -1.41
N ASP A 55 5.00 -7.68 -0.42
CA ASP A 55 5.45 -7.19 0.88
C ASP A 55 6.86 -6.61 0.89
N SER A 56 7.58 -6.63 -0.23
CA SER A 56 8.96 -6.15 -0.33
C SER A 56 9.05 -4.74 -0.92
N CYS A 57 10.05 -3.97 -0.49
CA CYS A 57 10.36 -2.66 -1.05
C CYS A 57 11.32 -2.79 -2.24
N TYR A 58 10.78 -2.75 -3.46
CA TYR A 58 11.55 -2.77 -4.71
C TYR A 58 10.69 -2.29 -5.90
N SER A 59 11.32 -2.03 -7.04
CA SER A 59 10.63 -1.70 -8.29
C SER A 59 9.90 -2.92 -8.87
N ASN A 60 8.67 -3.14 -8.44
CA ASN A 60 7.86 -4.29 -8.85
C ASN A 60 7.48 -4.21 -10.35
N PRO A 61 7.86 -5.17 -11.20
CA PRO A 61 7.63 -5.09 -12.65
C PRO A 61 6.15 -5.02 -13.06
N TYR A 62 5.22 -5.32 -12.15
CA TYR A 62 3.79 -5.25 -12.38
C TYR A 62 3.14 -3.94 -11.90
N TRP A 63 3.95 -3.01 -11.40
CA TRP A 63 3.51 -1.73 -10.85
C TRP A 63 3.85 -0.56 -11.78
N ASN A 64 3.07 0.52 -11.68
CA ASN A 64 3.24 1.73 -12.46
C ASN A 64 4.53 2.45 -12.03
N GLU A 65 5.48 2.58 -12.95
CA GLU A 65 6.81 3.11 -12.65
C GLU A 65 6.78 4.58 -12.21
N ALA A 66 5.72 5.33 -12.56
CA ALA A 66 5.55 6.71 -12.14
C ALA A 66 5.43 6.88 -10.61
N GLU A 67 5.05 5.82 -9.89
CA GLU A 67 4.91 5.86 -8.43
C GLU A 67 6.25 5.60 -7.69
N TYR A 68 7.26 5.02 -8.35
CA TYR A 68 8.52 4.62 -7.72
C TYR A 68 9.26 5.76 -7.00
N PRO A 69 9.43 6.96 -7.61
CA PRO A 69 10.19 8.03 -6.97
C PRO A 69 9.55 8.51 -5.67
N TYR A 70 8.24 8.36 -5.52
CA TYR A 70 7.52 8.77 -4.32
C TYR A 70 7.60 7.69 -3.23
N TYR A 71 7.25 6.45 -3.56
CA TYR A 71 7.07 5.40 -2.55
C TYR A 71 8.37 4.67 -2.17
N LEU A 72 9.32 4.52 -3.11
CA LEU A 72 10.55 3.75 -2.87
C LEU A 72 11.71 4.61 -2.36
N LYS A 73 11.53 5.94 -2.24
CA LYS A 73 12.59 6.90 -1.89
C LYS A 73 13.37 6.54 -0.62
N GLN A 74 12.68 6.05 0.40
CA GLN A 74 13.27 5.71 1.71
C GLN A 74 13.54 4.22 1.88
N ASN A 75 13.24 3.39 0.88
CA ASN A 75 13.35 1.93 0.92
C ASN A 75 12.74 1.30 2.20
N PHE A 76 11.64 1.87 2.71
CA PHE A 76 11.08 1.54 4.03
C PHE A 76 9.74 0.80 3.94
N LEU A 77 8.91 1.14 2.94
CA LEU A 77 7.56 0.59 2.76
C LEU A 77 7.44 -0.06 1.38
N PRO A 78 6.76 -1.22 1.23
CA PRO A 78 6.28 -1.67 -0.07
C PRO A 78 5.41 -0.59 -0.75
N ILE A 79 5.42 -0.63 -2.08
CA ILE A 79 4.74 0.37 -2.90
C ILE A 79 3.21 0.30 -2.83
N ASP A 80 2.65 -0.89 -2.63
CA ASP A 80 1.22 -1.06 -2.39
C ASP A 80 0.89 -0.62 -0.97
N ARG A 81 0.07 0.42 -0.85
CA ARG A 81 -0.35 0.94 0.46
C ARG A 81 -1.07 -0.10 1.31
N SER A 82 -1.85 -1.01 0.71
CA SER A 82 -2.53 -2.07 1.46
C SER A 82 -1.54 -3.13 1.96
N ALA A 83 -0.46 -3.39 1.21
CA ALA A 83 0.57 -4.34 1.61
C ALA A 83 1.22 -3.98 2.96
N ASN A 84 1.36 -2.68 3.25
CA ASN A 84 1.87 -2.18 4.53
C ASN A 84 1.03 -2.65 5.72
N ALA A 85 -0.30 -2.62 5.59
CA ALA A 85 -1.22 -3.00 6.66
C ALA A 85 -1.50 -4.51 6.67
N ILE A 86 -1.67 -5.13 5.50
CA ILE A 86 -2.10 -6.54 5.40
C ILE A 86 -0.96 -7.50 5.74
N PHE A 87 0.26 -7.23 5.27
CA PHE A 87 1.27 -8.28 5.24
C PHE A 87 2.12 -8.34 6.49
N ASN A 88 2.18 -7.30 7.32
CA ASN A 88 2.97 -7.24 8.56
C ASN A 88 4.32 -8.02 8.45
N GLN A 89 5.01 -7.82 7.31
CA GLN A 89 6.26 -8.46 6.89
C GLN A 89 6.27 -9.96 6.57
N ASN A 90 5.11 -10.62 6.42
CA ASN A 90 5.03 -11.99 5.94
C ASN A 90 3.79 -12.28 5.08
N PHE A 91 3.85 -11.85 3.81
CA PHE A 91 2.81 -12.08 2.82
C PHE A 91 2.46 -13.57 2.64
N LYS A 92 3.46 -14.46 2.65
CA LYS A 92 3.25 -15.90 2.47
C LYS A 92 2.40 -16.49 3.59
N ARG A 93 2.66 -16.09 4.84
CA ARG A 93 1.85 -16.49 5.99
C ARG A 93 0.44 -15.94 5.84
N PHE A 94 0.29 -14.66 5.51
CA PHE A 94 -1.01 -14.04 5.32
C PHE A 94 -1.88 -14.79 4.29
N ILE A 95 -1.36 -15.02 3.07
CA ILE A 95 -2.09 -15.70 1.99
C ILE A 95 -2.43 -17.17 2.31
N LYS A 96 -1.64 -17.82 3.17
CA LYS A 96 -1.96 -19.18 3.64
C LYS A 96 -3.28 -19.20 4.42
N TYR A 97 -3.48 -18.21 5.29
CA TYR A 97 -4.68 -18.08 6.12
C TYR A 97 -5.84 -17.42 5.39
N TYR A 98 -5.56 -16.39 4.58
CA TYR A 98 -6.56 -15.60 3.88
C TYR A 98 -6.41 -15.74 2.38
N LYS A 99 -7.26 -16.57 1.78
CA LYS A 99 -7.17 -16.87 0.34
C LYS A 99 -7.75 -15.70 -0.47
N PRO A 100 -7.00 -15.13 -1.42
CA PRO A 100 -7.52 -14.05 -2.26
C PRO A 100 -8.61 -14.56 -3.20
N THR A 101 -9.69 -13.81 -3.29
CA THR A 101 -10.76 -13.99 -4.28
C THR A 101 -11.01 -12.65 -4.97
N ILE A 102 -10.76 -12.57 -6.27
CA ILE A 102 -11.08 -11.38 -7.06
C ILE A 102 -12.60 -11.33 -7.20
N LEU A 103 -13.20 -10.30 -6.62
CA LEU A 103 -14.64 -10.07 -6.66
C LEU A 103 -15.06 -9.43 -7.98
N GLN A 104 -14.22 -8.53 -8.51
CA GLN A 104 -14.58 -7.62 -9.60
C GLN A 104 -13.33 -7.14 -10.34
N ILE A 105 -13.42 -7.04 -11.66
CA ILE A 105 -12.46 -6.36 -12.53
C ILE A 105 -13.27 -5.52 -13.51
N ASP A 106 -13.38 -4.22 -13.25
CA ASP A 106 -14.26 -3.34 -14.00
C ASP A 106 -13.50 -2.15 -14.55
N SER A 107 -13.85 -1.71 -15.77
CA SER A 107 -13.38 -0.43 -16.31
C SER A 107 -14.08 0.70 -15.58
N ILE A 108 -13.31 1.68 -15.11
CA ILE A 108 -13.82 2.89 -14.45
C ILE A 108 -13.55 4.15 -15.28
N ASP A 109 -12.63 4.08 -16.24
CA ASP A 109 -12.37 5.08 -17.26
C ASP A 109 -11.66 4.41 -18.46
N ASN A 110 -11.44 5.18 -19.52
CA ASN A 110 -10.57 4.83 -20.62
C ASN A 110 -9.18 4.47 -20.09
N ASN A 111 -8.74 3.24 -20.38
CA ASN A 111 -7.46 2.69 -19.93
C ASN A 111 -7.31 2.51 -18.41
N LEU A 112 -8.36 2.66 -17.62
CA LEU A 112 -8.31 2.50 -16.17
C LEU A 112 -9.32 1.47 -15.69
N TYR A 113 -8.83 0.53 -14.90
CA TYR A 113 -9.62 -0.55 -14.34
C TYR A 113 -9.43 -0.62 -12.83
N GLN A 114 -10.45 -1.05 -12.11
CA GLN A 114 -10.36 -1.41 -10.70
C GLN A 114 -10.35 -2.92 -10.54
N ILE A 115 -9.55 -3.41 -9.59
CA ILE A 115 -9.48 -4.82 -9.19
C ILE A 115 -9.83 -4.88 -7.71
N LYS A 116 -10.99 -5.45 -7.38
CA LYS A 116 -11.41 -5.66 -5.99
C LYS A 116 -11.12 -7.09 -5.56
N THR A 117 -10.38 -7.24 -4.47
CA THR A 117 -9.98 -8.55 -3.95
C THR A 117 -10.40 -8.71 -2.50
N LEU A 118 -11.20 -9.75 -2.27
CA LEU A 118 -11.55 -10.25 -0.94
C LEU A 118 -10.45 -11.17 -0.41
N PHE A 119 -10.00 -10.91 0.81
CA PHE A 119 -9.18 -11.80 1.59
C PHE A 119 -10.03 -12.37 2.73
N LYS A 120 -10.39 -13.65 2.62
CA LYS A 120 -11.22 -14.34 3.62
C LYS A 120 -10.54 -15.61 4.12
N SER A 121 -10.88 -16.02 5.34
CA SER A 121 -10.30 -17.18 5.99
C SER A 121 -10.42 -18.44 5.11
N ASN A 122 -9.37 -19.25 5.13
CA ASN A 122 -9.33 -20.52 4.42
C ASN A 122 -9.97 -21.60 5.30
N ALA A 123 -11.22 -21.93 4.99
CA ALA A 123 -12.03 -22.93 5.71
C ALA A 123 -11.38 -24.33 5.88
N ASN A 124 -10.30 -24.62 5.13
CA ASN A 124 -9.55 -25.87 5.25
C ASN A 124 -8.50 -25.85 6.37
N ILE A 125 -8.36 -24.76 7.14
CA ILE A 125 -7.43 -24.66 8.26
C ILE A 125 -8.22 -24.91 9.56
N LYS A 126 -7.85 -25.97 10.29
CA LYS A 126 -8.58 -26.52 11.44
C LYS A 126 -8.79 -25.55 12.62
N ASP A 127 -8.08 -24.42 12.63
CA ASP A 127 -8.16 -23.36 13.64
C ASP A 127 -8.53 -21.99 13.04
N SER A 128 -8.96 -21.94 11.77
CA SER A 128 -9.49 -20.69 11.22
C SER A 128 -10.83 -20.41 11.87
N VAL A 129 -10.97 -19.24 12.51
CA VAL A 129 -12.27 -18.69 12.90
C VAL A 129 -13.18 -18.78 11.66
N GLU A 130 -14.35 -19.42 11.81
CA GLU A 130 -15.31 -19.63 10.73
C GLU A 130 -15.54 -18.32 9.97
N GLU A 131 -15.33 -18.37 8.66
CA GLU A 131 -15.71 -17.37 7.66
C GLU A 131 -15.38 -15.88 7.93
N ASP A 132 -14.26 -15.58 8.58
CA ASP A 132 -13.87 -14.18 8.80
C ASP A 132 -13.31 -13.52 7.52
N VAL A 133 -13.86 -12.35 7.18
CA VAL A 133 -13.37 -11.47 6.12
C VAL A 133 -12.31 -10.55 6.72
N ALA A 134 -11.05 -10.75 6.35
CA ALA A 134 -9.98 -9.89 6.83
C ALA A 134 -10.03 -8.51 6.18
N TYR A 135 -10.04 -8.48 4.83
CA TYR A 135 -9.96 -7.24 4.06
C TYR A 135 -10.67 -7.39 2.72
N ILE A 136 -11.19 -6.26 2.22
CA ILE A 136 -11.44 -6.08 0.78
C ILE A 136 -10.51 -4.97 0.32
N THR A 137 -9.61 -5.31 -0.58
CA THR A 137 -8.69 -4.36 -1.20
C THR A 137 -9.20 -3.91 -2.55
N ASN A 138 -8.77 -2.73 -2.97
CA ASN A 138 -9.03 -2.15 -4.27
C ASN A 138 -7.75 -1.56 -4.83
N LEU A 139 -7.30 -2.08 -5.97
CA LEU A 139 -6.16 -1.53 -6.71
C LEU A 139 -6.63 -1.05 -8.07
N TYR A 140 -5.98 -0.02 -8.57
CA TYR A 140 -6.16 0.40 -9.96
C TYR A 140 -5.14 -0.25 -10.87
N ALA A 141 -5.55 -0.45 -12.12
CA ALA A 141 -4.70 -0.95 -13.18
C ALA A 141 -4.86 -0.04 -14.39
N ARG A 142 -3.75 0.60 -14.79
CA ARG A 142 -3.72 1.55 -15.89
C ARG A 142 -3.02 0.95 -17.09
N LYS A 143 -3.63 1.07 -18.26
CA LYS A 143 -3.03 0.70 -19.54
C LYS A 143 -2.12 1.84 -20.01
N ASN A 144 -0.84 1.55 -20.21
CA ASN A 144 0.10 2.51 -20.76
C ASN A 144 -0.05 2.66 -22.28
N LYS A 145 0.74 3.55 -22.88
CA LYS A 145 0.72 3.84 -24.33
C LYS A 145 1.06 2.61 -25.19
N ASP A 146 1.86 1.68 -24.67
CA ASP A 146 2.24 0.43 -25.34
C ASP A 146 1.18 -0.67 -25.17
N GLY A 147 0.07 -0.36 -24.50
CA GLY A 147 -1.04 -1.27 -24.27
C GLY A 147 -0.84 -2.27 -23.12
N VAL A 148 0.20 -2.08 -22.30
CA VAL A 148 0.53 -2.91 -21.14
C VAL A 148 -0.15 -2.35 -19.89
N PHE A 149 -0.79 -3.21 -19.11
CA PHE A 149 -1.38 -2.83 -17.83
C PHE A 149 -0.36 -2.85 -16.70
N LYS A 150 -0.44 -1.86 -15.82
CA LYS A 150 0.35 -1.74 -14.58
C LYS A 150 -0.55 -1.38 -13.41
N LEU A 151 -0.29 -1.98 -12.25
CA LEU A 151 -1.01 -1.67 -11.00
C LEU A 151 -0.56 -0.32 -10.43
N GLU A 152 -1.46 0.39 -9.76
CA GLU A 152 -1.17 1.63 -9.07
C GLU A 152 -2.04 1.80 -7.82
N ASN A 153 -1.57 2.63 -6.89
CA ASN A 153 -2.35 2.99 -5.70
C ASN A 153 -3.57 3.82 -6.11
N THR A 154 -4.66 3.67 -5.36
CA THR A 154 -5.92 4.37 -5.65
C THR A 154 -5.87 5.86 -5.28
N ILE A 155 -4.98 6.26 -4.36
CA ILE A 155 -4.91 7.62 -3.80
C ILE A 155 -4.78 8.71 -4.87
N THR A 156 -3.92 8.50 -5.88
CA THR A 156 -3.65 9.51 -6.91
C THR A 156 -4.92 9.87 -7.69
N GLU A 157 -5.62 8.85 -8.18
CA GLU A 157 -6.85 9.02 -8.93
C GLU A 157 -8.01 9.50 -8.03
N ARG A 158 -8.11 8.98 -6.80
CA ARG A 158 -9.17 9.37 -5.85
C ARG A 158 -9.08 10.83 -5.42
N THR A 159 -7.86 11.37 -5.33
CA THR A 159 -7.62 12.73 -4.81
C THR A 159 -7.38 13.77 -5.90
N LYS A 160 -7.42 13.37 -7.19
CA LYS A 160 -7.06 14.24 -8.32
C LYS A 160 -7.88 15.55 -8.38
N ASP A 161 -9.15 15.48 -7.97
CA ASP A 161 -10.10 16.60 -7.98
C ASP A 161 -10.34 17.19 -6.58
N TRP A 162 -9.58 16.75 -5.57
CA TRP A 162 -9.74 17.26 -4.20
C TRP A 162 -9.13 18.65 -4.09
N LYS A 163 -9.77 19.50 -3.29
CA LYS A 163 -9.26 20.85 -3.05
C LYS A 163 -7.97 20.77 -2.24
N THR A 164 -6.98 21.53 -2.68
CA THR A 164 -5.69 21.64 -2.00
C THR A 164 -5.53 23.03 -1.43
N TYR A 165 -5.09 23.12 -0.18
CA TYR A 165 -4.79 24.37 0.51
C TYR A 165 -3.36 24.31 1.05
N GLN A 166 -2.62 25.41 0.89
CA GLN A 166 -1.26 25.52 1.40
C GLN A 166 -1.25 26.48 2.58
N GLU A 167 -0.81 26.00 3.74
CA GLU A 167 -0.56 26.84 4.91
C GLU A 167 0.88 26.60 5.38
N ASN A 168 1.77 27.53 5.04
CA ASN A 168 3.21 27.46 5.30
C ASN A 168 3.84 26.16 4.75
N PHE A 169 4.24 25.21 5.60
CA PHE A 169 4.85 23.92 5.22
C PHE A 169 3.85 22.75 5.17
N ILE A 170 2.57 23.00 5.44
CA ILE A 170 1.51 21.97 5.41
C ILE A 170 0.70 22.13 4.13
N THR A 171 0.66 21.07 3.31
CA THR A 171 -0.23 20.98 2.15
C THR A 171 -1.45 20.14 2.52
N TYR A 172 -2.59 20.80 2.75
CA TYR A 172 -3.86 20.15 3.05
C TYR A 172 -4.54 19.67 1.77
N ILE A 173 -4.94 18.40 1.74
CA ILE A 173 -5.66 17.75 0.64
C ILE A 173 -7.01 17.30 1.19
N VAL A 174 -8.07 18.01 0.81
CA VAL A 174 -9.34 18.00 1.55
C VAL A 174 -10.40 17.25 0.74
N ASN A 175 -10.93 16.19 1.33
CA ASN A 175 -12.04 15.44 0.75
C ASN A 175 -13.24 16.38 0.47
N PRO A 176 -13.96 16.24 -0.65
CA PRO A 176 -15.09 17.11 -1.01
C PRO A 176 -16.22 17.16 0.03
N GLN A 177 -16.32 16.15 0.90
CA GLN A 177 -17.31 16.10 1.99
C GLN A 177 -16.85 16.83 3.27
N CYS A 178 -15.60 17.30 3.32
CA CYS A 178 -15.05 18.07 4.42
C CYS A 178 -15.06 19.57 4.09
N LYS A 179 -15.09 20.39 5.15
CA LYS A 179 -14.93 21.85 5.04
C LYS A 179 -13.59 22.22 5.65
N PHE A 180 -12.75 22.89 4.86
CA PHE A 180 -11.46 23.38 5.34
C PHE A 180 -11.65 24.56 6.30
N ASP A 181 -11.08 24.47 7.51
CA ASP A 181 -11.00 25.56 8.48
C ASP A 181 -9.59 26.16 8.53
N LYS A 182 -9.43 27.34 7.93
CA LYS A 182 -8.15 28.05 7.88
C LYS A 182 -7.65 28.45 9.28
N ILE A 183 -8.53 28.71 10.25
CA ILE A 183 -8.13 29.10 11.60
C ILE A 183 -7.50 27.89 12.31
N GLU A 184 -8.09 26.70 12.18
CA GLU A 184 -7.49 25.47 12.72
C GLU A 184 -6.18 25.12 12.01
N ALA A 185 -6.11 25.26 10.69
CA ALA A 185 -4.87 25.07 9.95
C ALA A 185 -3.74 26.01 10.43
N GLN A 186 -4.06 27.27 10.74
CA GLN A 186 -3.08 28.20 11.31
C GLN A 186 -2.61 27.75 12.71
N LYS A 187 -3.52 27.26 13.56
CA LYS A 187 -3.14 26.70 14.87
C LYS A 187 -2.19 25.50 14.74
N ALA A 188 -2.38 24.65 13.73
CA ALA A 188 -1.46 23.55 13.45
C ALA A 188 -0.06 24.04 13.06
N VAL A 189 0.02 25.08 12.22
CA VAL A 189 1.29 25.74 11.85
C VAL A 189 1.98 26.34 13.08
N ASP A 190 1.24 27.06 13.91
CA ASP A 190 1.77 27.69 15.13
C ASP A 190 2.28 26.64 16.12
N PHE A 191 1.54 25.54 16.29
CA PHE A 191 1.96 24.40 17.11
C PHE A 191 3.29 23.79 16.64
N CYS A 192 3.43 23.54 15.33
CA CYS A 192 4.68 23.04 14.74
C CYS A 192 5.84 24.04 14.89
N ASN A 193 5.59 25.33 14.70
CA ASN A 193 6.61 26.39 14.90
C ASN A 193 7.07 26.46 16.35
N ASP A 194 6.16 26.32 17.32
CA ASP A 194 6.49 26.30 18.73
C ASP A 194 7.32 25.06 19.11
N LEU A 195 6.99 23.88 18.58
CA LEU A 195 7.82 22.70 18.75
C LEU A 195 9.21 22.88 18.13
N SER A 196 9.27 23.42 16.91
CA SER A 196 10.53 23.71 16.23
C SER A 196 11.42 24.63 17.06
N ARG A 197 10.87 25.73 17.61
CA ARG A 197 11.62 26.67 18.45
C ARG A 197 12.07 26.05 19.77
N LYS A 198 11.19 25.28 20.45
CA LYS A 198 11.48 24.70 21.77
C LYS A 198 12.50 23.57 21.72
N PHE A 199 12.51 22.81 20.64
CA PHE A 199 13.34 21.60 20.51
C PHE A 199 14.39 21.69 19.40
N ASP A 200 14.59 22.89 18.82
CA ASP A 200 15.51 23.15 17.71
C ASP A 200 15.31 22.18 16.52
N LEU A 201 14.05 21.95 16.16
CA LEU A 201 13.69 21.00 15.10
C LEU A 201 13.60 21.70 13.74
N LYS A 202 14.15 21.06 12.72
CA LYS A 202 13.92 21.45 11.33
C LYS A 202 12.53 21.03 10.87
N ILE A 203 11.71 21.99 10.46
CA ILE A 203 10.43 21.71 9.81
C ILE A 203 10.67 21.38 8.34
N LEU A 204 10.11 20.25 7.88
CA LEU A 204 10.11 19.86 6.48
C LEU A 204 8.65 19.84 5.97
N PRO A 205 8.38 20.21 4.71
CA PRO A 205 7.03 20.16 4.17
C PRO A 205 6.40 18.76 4.22
N PHE A 206 5.09 18.68 4.41
CA PHE A 206 4.35 17.42 4.43
C PHE A 206 2.91 17.60 3.93
N LYS A 207 2.30 16.49 3.51
CA LYS A 207 0.90 16.44 3.07
C LYS A 207 -0.01 16.08 4.23
N TYR A 208 -1.22 16.64 4.24
CA TYR A 208 -2.22 16.42 5.27
C TYR A 208 -3.56 16.14 4.61
N TYR A 209 -4.00 14.88 4.62
CA TYR A 209 -5.28 14.46 4.05
C TYR A 209 -6.37 14.57 5.11
N ILE A 210 -7.39 15.38 4.81
CA ILE A 210 -8.56 15.58 5.68
C ILE A 210 -9.72 14.78 5.12
N LEU A 211 -10.20 13.81 5.90
CA LEU A 211 -11.20 12.83 5.47
C LEU A 211 -12.42 12.86 6.38
N PRO A 212 -13.63 12.56 5.86
CA PRO A 212 -14.85 12.66 6.65
C PRO A 212 -15.03 11.49 7.64
N ASN A 213 -14.38 10.36 7.40
CA ASN A 213 -14.51 9.13 8.18
C ASN A 213 -13.37 8.14 7.87
N THR A 214 -13.36 7.02 8.60
CA THR A 214 -12.39 5.94 8.45
C THR A 214 -12.48 5.18 7.14
N ASP A 215 -13.64 5.17 6.48
CA ASP A 215 -13.81 4.43 5.21
C ASP A 215 -13.14 5.17 4.05
N GLU A 216 -13.29 6.49 3.99
CA GLU A 216 -12.56 7.33 3.03
C GLU A 216 -11.04 7.27 3.29
N PHE A 217 -10.64 7.15 4.55
CA PHE A 217 -9.24 6.90 4.89
C PHE A 217 -8.77 5.54 4.32
N GLY A 218 -9.49 4.45 4.63
CA GLY A 218 -9.17 3.12 4.12
C GLY A 218 -9.04 3.10 2.59
N LYS A 219 -9.92 3.82 1.89
CA LYS A 219 -9.87 3.97 0.43
C LYS A 219 -8.56 4.56 -0.08
N LEU A 220 -7.98 5.55 0.62
CA LEU A 220 -6.65 6.09 0.23
C LEU A 220 -5.50 5.10 0.49
N LEU A 221 -5.74 4.09 1.32
CA LEU A 221 -4.81 3.00 1.60
C LEU A 221 -5.11 1.71 0.81
N ASN A 222 -5.92 1.80 -0.26
CA ASN A 222 -6.34 0.68 -1.11
C ASN A 222 -7.31 -0.32 -0.44
N PHE A 223 -8.08 0.10 0.57
CA PHE A 223 -9.13 -0.71 1.19
C PHE A 223 -10.53 -0.22 0.84
N ASP A 224 -11.39 -1.13 0.41
CA ASP A 224 -12.84 -0.93 0.40
C ASP A 224 -13.49 -1.49 1.69
N TYR A 225 -12.81 -2.41 2.38
CA TYR A 225 -13.17 -2.88 3.72
C TYR A 225 -11.90 -3.24 4.50
N TRP A 226 -11.87 -2.81 5.76
CA TRP A 226 -10.82 -3.12 6.73
C TRP A 226 -11.39 -3.12 8.14
N THR A 227 -10.72 -3.79 9.07
CA THR A 227 -11.17 -3.92 10.47
C THR A 227 -10.54 -2.88 11.41
N TYR A 228 -9.67 -2.02 10.88
CA TYR A 228 -8.98 -1.01 11.68
C TYR A 228 -9.85 0.23 11.88
N TYR A 229 -9.81 0.77 13.10
CA TYR A 229 -10.40 2.06 13.43
C TYR A 229 -9.29 3.05 13.77
N PHE A 230 -8.97 3.95 12.83
CA PHE A 230 -7.97 5.00 13.03
C PHE A 230 -8.61 6.38 13.02
N GLY A 231 -8.46 7.12 14.13
CA GLY A 231 -8.81 8.54 14.18
C GLY A 231 -7.88 9.39 13.31
N ALA A 232 -6.59 9.02 13.25
CA ALA A 232 -5.59 9.63 12.39
C ALA A 232 -4.37 8.69 12.25
N GLN A 233 -3.48 9.00 11.30
CA GLN A 233 -2.20 8.30 11.13
C GLN A 233 -1.15 9.18 10.47
N THR A 234 0.07 9.15 11.00
CA THR A 234 1.26 9.72 10.37
C THR A 234 2.05 8.65 9.61
N ASN A 235 2.24 8.85 8.30
CA ASN A 235 3.19 8.12 7.47
C ASN A 235 4.47 8.96 7.30
N LEU A 236 5.39 8.80 8.24
CA LEU A 236 6.63 9.58 8.27
C LEU A 236 7.53 9.37 7.03
N PRO A 237 7.76 8.14 6.51
CA PRO A 237 8.55 7.93 5.30
C PRO A 237 8.07 8.72 4.07
N LEU A 238 6.75 8.84 3.90
CA LEU A 238 6.12 9.60 2.80
C LEU A 238 5.81 11.06 3.16
N ARG A 239 6.01 11.43 4.43
CA ARG A 239 5.62 12.71 5.02
C ARG A 239 4.15 13.04 4.74
N GLU A 240 3.28 12.14 5.16
CA GLU A 240 1.83 12.29 5.06
C GLU A 240 1.19 12.16 6.45
N ILE A 241 0.17 12.97 6.72
CA ILE A 241 -0.79 12.76 7.81
C ILE A 241 -2.15 12.49 7.17
N PHE A 242 -2.89 11.55 7.74
CA PHE A 242 -4.28 11.29 7.42
C PHE A 242 -5.10 11.51 8.67
N THR A 243 -6.18 12.30 8.62
CA THR A 243 -7.16 12.39 9.70
C THR A 243 -8.52 11.92 9.22
N SER A 244 -9.17 11.13 10.07
CA SER A 244 -10.59 10.87 9.99
C SER A 244 -11.34 12.00 10.71
N TYR A 245 -12.54 12.34 10.26
CA TYR A 245 -13.46 13.31 10.88
C TYR A 245 -13.13 14.80 10.72
N GLY A 246 -12.43 15.17 9.64
CA GLY A 246 -12.47 16.57 9.18
C GLY A 246 -11.66 17.59 9.99
N ASN A 247 -10.51 17.22 10.55
CA ASN A 247 -9.72 18.10 11.42
C ASN A 247 -8.35 18.48 10.81
N GLU A 248 -8.08 19.79 10.67
CA GLU A 248 -6.82 20.40 10.21
C GLU A 248 -5.71 20.38 11.27
N ASN A 249 -6.10 20.35 12.54
CA ASN A 249 -5.22 20.49 13.70
C ASN A 249 -5.34 19.27 14.62
N PHE A 250 -4.43 18.34 14.42
CA PHE A 250 -4.34 17.11 15.22
C PHE A 250 -2.95 17.03 15.87
N PRO A 251 -2.73 17.71 17.02
CA PRO A 251 -1.42 17.83 17.65
C PRO A 251 -0.67 16.50 17.85
N HIS A 252 -1.40 15.41 18.16
CA HIS A 252 -0.80 14.08 18.31
C HIS A 252 -0.05 13.62 17.04
N GLU A 253 -0.66 13.76 15.86
CA GLU A 253 -0.01 13.39 14.59
C GLU A 253 1.07 14.40 14.18
N LEU A 254 0.84 15.69 14.47
CA LEU A 254 1.84 16.73 14.21
C LEU A 254 3.13 16.46 15.00
N VAL A 255 3.04 15.96 16.24
CA VAL A 255 4.22 15.53 17.01
C VAL A 255 4.97 14.41 16.29
N HIS A 256 4.28 13.36 15.82
CA HIS A 256 4.92 12.27 15.06
C HIS A 256 5.64 12.76 13.79
N MET A 257 5.08 13.77 13.12
CA MET A 257 5.69 14.36 11.92
C MET A 257 6.91 15.24 12.23
N MET A 258 6.88 15.93 13.37
CA MET A 258 7.93 16.86 13.81
C MET A 258 9.13 16.15 14.45
N PHE A 259 8.88 15.06 15.17
CA PHE A 259 9.91 14.25 15.81
C PHE A 259 10.15 12.98 15.00
N PRO A 260 11.09 12.97 14.06
CA PRO A 260 11.38 11.74 13.32
C PRO A 260 11.80 10.65 14.29
N LEU A 261 11.34 9.42 14.05
CA LEU A 261 11.82 8.25 14.79
C LEU A 261 13.35 8.26 14.77
N ARG A 262 13.98 8.13 15.95
CA ARG A 262 15.42 7.92 16.04
C ARG A 262 15.76 6.80 15.06
N LYS A 263 16.73 7.02 14.15
CA LYS A 263 17.40 5.89 13.50
C LYS A 263 17.75 4.94 14.64
N SER A 264 17.22 3.72 14.61
CA SER A 264 17.60 2.68 15.56
C SER A 264 19.11 2.74 15.66
N ALA A 265 19.62 3.00 16.88
CA ALA A 265 21.03 3.18 17.14
C ALA A 265 21.81 2.19 16.27
N GLU A 266 22.72 2.72 15.45
CA GLU A 266 23.72 1.91 14.77
C GLU A 266 24.17 0.87 15.78
N LYS A 267 23.98 -0.42 15.46
CA LYS A 267 24.54 -1.50 16.25
C LYS A 267 26.04 -1.22 16.27
N THR A 268 26.51 -0.59 17.34
CA THR A 268 27.93 -0.54 17.66
C THR A 268 28.41 -1.98 17.57
N PRO A 269 29.43 -2.28 16.74
CA PRO A 269 30.03 -3.59 16.74
C PRO A 269 30.49 -3.82 18.17
N ASN A 270 30.02 -4.92 18.79
CA ASN A 270 30.56 -5.34 20.08
C ASN A 270 32.06 -5.57 19.89
N ASN A 271 32.87 -4.81 20.62
CA ASN A 271 34.28 -5.13 20.89
C ASN A 271 34.37 -6.40 21.73
#